data_AF-A0A7X7P6L1-F1
#
_entry.id   AF-A0A7X7P6L1-F1
#
_cell.length_a   1.000
_cell.length_b   1.000
_cell.length_c   1.000
_cell.angle_alpha   90.00
_cell.angle_beta   90.00
_cell.angle_gamma   90.00
#
_symmetry.space_group_name_H-M   'P 1'
#
loop_
_entity.id
_entity.type
_entity.pdbx_description
1 polymer ?
#
loop_
_entity_poly.entity_id
_entity_poly.type
_entity_poly.pdbx_seq_one_letter_code
_entity_poly.pdbx_strand_id
1 'polypeptide(L)' 'MNKTIYNFSAGPSVLPKQATKEAAEAIFDFAGTGIGILEMSHR' A
#
# COMPACT_ATOMS: atom_id res chain seq x y z
N MET A 1 20.04 -13.39 0.36
CA MET A 1 19.52 -12.36 -0.57
C MET A 1 18.06 -12.65 -0.83
N ASN A 2 17.15 -11.71 -0.55
CA ASN A 2 15.74 -11.91 -0.83
C ASN A 2 15.52 -11.88 -2.36
N LYS A 3 14.98 -12.98 -2.89
CA LYS A 3 14.68 -13.14 -4.31
C LYS A 3 13.49 -12.24 -4.68
N THR A 4 13.66 -11.40 -5.69
CA THR A 4 12.51 -10.68 -6.27
C THR A 4 11.64 -11.69 -7.03
N ILE A 5 10.35 -11.73 -6.69
CA ILE A 5 9.35 -12.52 -7.42
C ILE A 5 8.77 -11.65 -8.54
N TYR A 6 8.80 -12.17 -9.76
CA TYR A 6 8.17 -11.54 -10.92
C TYR A 6 6.76 -12.12 -11.09
N ASN A 7 5.74 -11.32 -10.77
CA ASN A 7 4.35 -11.71 -10.89
C ASN A 7 3.80 -11.26 -12.25
N PHE A 8 3.53 -12.23 -13.15
CA PHE A 8 2.97 -12.03 -14.48
C PHE A 8 1.46 -12.33 -14.56
N SER A 9 0.75 -12.31 -13.43
CA SER A 9 -0.69 -12.54 -13.39
C SER A 9 -1.45 -11.57 -14.31
N ALA A 10 -2.44 -12.10 -15.03
CA ALA A 10 -3.30 -11.34 -15.93
C ALA A 10 -4.33 -10.46 -15.18
N GLY A 11 -4.59 -10.75 -13.90
CA GLY A 11 -5.56 -10.01 -13.08
C GLY A 11 -6.09 -10.82 -11.89
N PRO A 12 -6.08 -10.30 -10.65
CA PRO A 12 -5.33 -9.11 -10.19
C PRO A 12 -3.84 -9.25 -10.49
N SER A 13 -3.15 -8.13 -10.72
CA SER A 13 -1.77 -8.09 -11.23
C SER A 13 -0.79 -7.40 -10.27
N VAL A 14 0.48 -7.34 -10.65
CA VAL A 14 1.54 -6.71 -9.86
C VAL A 14 1.30 -5.21 -9.69
N LEU A 15 1.50 -4.70 -8.47
CA LEU A 15 1.47 -3.26 -8.18
C LEU A 15 2.90 -2.69 -8.05
N PRO A 16 3.10 -1.38 -8.31
CA PRO A 16 4.37 -0.72 -8.04
C PRO A 16 4.76 -0.81 -6.56
N LYS A 17 6.02 -1.16 -6.28
CA LYS A 17 6.53 -1.31 -4.90
C LYS A 17 6.35 -0.03 -4.05
N GLN A 18 6.50 1.14 -4.67
CA GLN A 18 6.31 2.42 -4.01
C GLN A 18 4.86 2.56 -3.51
N ALA A 19 3.87 2.36 -4.38
CA ALA A 19 2.46 2.47 -4.02
C ALA A 19 2.07 1.48 -2.92
N THR A 20 2.54 0.23 -3.00
CA THR A 20 2.25 -0.76 -1.94
C THR A 20 2.91 -0.39 -0.60
N LYS A 21 4.10 0.21 -0.63
CA LYS A 21 4.81 0.62 0.57
C LYS A 21 4.13 1.81 1.24
N GLU A 22 3.85 2.86 0.47
CA GLU A 22 3.16 4.06 0.95
C GLU A 22 1.75 3.72 1.46
N ALA A 23 1.01 2.88 0.74
CA ALA A 23 -0.31 2.42 1.18
C ALA A 23 -0.23 1.63 2.49
N ALA A 24 0.79 0.77 2.67
CA ALA A 24 0.97 0.02 3.91
C ALA A 24 1.30 0.93 5.11
N GLU A 25 2.11 1.97 4.90
CA GLU A 25 2.42 2.97 5.94
C GLU A 25 1.18 3.80 6.29
N ALA A 26 0.41 4.21 5.29
CA ALA A 26 -0.83 4.98 5.43
C ALA A 26 -1.93 4.26 6.24
N ILE A 27 -1.88 2.93 6.37
CA ILE A 27 -2.84 2.18 7.19
C ILE A 27 -2.80 2.62 8.66
N PHE A 28 -1.63 3.03 9.18
CA PHE A 28 -1.47 3.39 10.60
C PHE A 28 -1.56 4.89 10.86
N ASP A 29 -0.96 5.73 10.00
CA ASP A 29 -1.06 7.18 10.06
C ASP A 29 -0.99 7.72 8.63
N PHE A 30 -2.13 8.23 8.16
CA PHE A 30 -2.17 8.84 6.84
C PHE A 30 -1.63 10.27 6.93
N ALA A 31 -0.48 10.50 6.29
CA ALA A 31 0.09 11.83 6.10
C ALA A 31 0.30 12.65 7.39
N GLY A 32 0.50 12.00 8.54
CA GLY A 32 0.71 12.69 9.82
C GLY A 32 -0.57 13.30 10.41
N THR A 33 -1.74 12.79 10.00
CA THR A 33 -3.03 13.20 10.57
C THR A 33 -3.25 12.63 11.98
N GLY A 34 -2.46 11.64 12.38
CA GLY A 34 -2.61 10.92 13.64
C GLY A 34 -3.70 9.85 13.60
N ILE A 35 -4.30 9.60 12.43
CA ILE A 35 -5.24 8.51 12.18
C ILE A 35 -4.89 7.78 10.88
N GLY A 36 -5.20 6.49 10.81
CA GLY A 36 -4.98 5.66 9.64
C GLY A 36 -5.94 5.98 8.50
N ILE A 37 -5.53 5.73 7.25
CA ILE A 37 -6.35 5.99 6.06
C ILE A 37 -7.69 5.23 6.07
N LEU A 38 -7.74 4.07 6.74
CA LEU A 38 -8.94 3.23 6.86
C LEU A 38 -9.91 3.72 7.96
N GLU A 39 -9.48 4.65 8.81
CA GLU A 39 -10.26 5.24 9.89
C GLU A 39 -10.88 6.59 9.47
N MET A 40 -10.39 7.17 8.38
CA MET A 40 -10.85 8.48 7.90
C MET A 40 -12.31 8.42 7.44
N SER A 41 -13.09 9.43 7.86
CA SER A 41 -14.40 9.70 7.28
C SER A 41 -14.27 9.95 5.78
N HIS A 42 -15.20 9.41 5.00
CA HIS A 42 -15.32 9.70 3.57
C HIS A 42 -15.99 11.04 3.28
N ARG A 43 -16.67 11.62 4.28
CA ARG A 43 -17.08 13.03 4.27
C ARG A 43 -15.89 13.88 4.67
#